data_AF-A0A8K0U6V6-F1
#
_entry.id   AF-A0A8K0U6V6-F1
#
_cell.length_a   1.000
_cell.length_b   1.000
_cell.length_c   1.000
_cell.angle_alpha   90.00
_cell.angle_beta   90.00
_cell.angle_gamma   90.00
#
_symmetry.space_group_name_H-M   'P 1'
#
loop_
_entity.id
_entity.type
_entity.pdbx_description
1 polymer ?
#
loop_
_entity_poly.entity_id
_entity_poly.type
_entity_poly.pdbx_seq_one_letter_code
_entity_poly.pdbx_strand_id
1 'polypeptide(L)'
;MSLVVVRVELPTYSHSFNVRIPATSTVFDVKQAIFLTCVGQPRPEGQRIIWRGRYLGDEEKLSELWPSSSGLRVVHLSVRPSAWTGVPPNASTVAPSSSPTTAPSGTNTLWPELTRAALPALLGFPSNLSPPISILGDNLAFIRYRHRQALCFLSNFKLSPPDIPVNLVAQQTAAKLALQQRGYLWPDILDATFPSAAWSSQGGLHYEVVTIGDKSYLTLPTPGVPNSMQGHALKVLTYTFSILSLPPTLHIPTPTIPQSLAVPAQVNDLLQQLGLPLLRPVPNANVDVTTQPGIPFVPPAAPEHAEANLLREIPVRALLAPFLMIVFRTVLLLYFFSPTRKPFLGLCIVAWIMYEMWTHIRIVVLRPLNRAAGDIAERANAGQAPVGAAPRAAQANGQAGQTLPGPTPGNREQTHDDQQAQGPPPPSQSHGIVDSFALTNIHDENKMIWPTLPARPPYSPSFVHRATTFLILIIVTLHPEVFSRRRTALRQREGRLRTEMNALGREPQTREDGVPGGEERRSRELRQQLQTQHGRRALSIREYVDRVREADWIDE
;
A
#
# COMPACT_ATOMS: atom_id res chain seq x y z
N MET A 1 -12.95 -40.95 22.74
CA MET A 1 -12.81 -39.48 22.72
C MET A 1 -12.82 -39.03 21.26
N SER A 2 -13.71 -38.11 20.87
CA SER A 2 -13.77 -37.64 19.48
C SER A 2 -12.59 -36.70 19.20
N LEU A 3 -11.81 -37.02 18.15
CA LEU A 3 -10.75 -36.16 17.67
C LEU A 3 -11.33 -35.13 16.70
N VAL A 4 -10.90 -33.89 16.88
CA VAL A 4 -11.24 -32.74 16.06
C VAL A 4 -10.04 -32.40 15.19
N VAL A 5 -10.26 -32.31 13.87
CA VAL A 5 -9.26 -31.81 12.92
C VAL A 5 -9.42 -30.30 12.79
N VAL A 6 -8.36 -29.55 13.10
CA VAL A 6 -8.28 -28.10 12.92
C VAL A 6 -7.27 -27.82 11.80
N ARG A 7 -7.71 -27.10 10.76
CA ARG A 7 -6.84 -26.62 9.68
C ARG A 7 -6.22 -25.30 10.13
N VAL A 8 -4.91 -25.27 10.22
CA VAL A 8 -4.12 -24.11 10.65
C VAL A 8 -3.49 -23.50 9.40
N GLU A 9 -3.80 -22.24 9.14
CA GLU A 9 -3.24 -21.48 8.02
C GLU A 9 -2.25 -20.44 8.54
N LEU A 10 -1.08 -20.35 7.92
CA LEU A 10 -0.04 -19.35 8.19
C LEU A 10 0.02 -18.42 6.98
N PRO A 11 -0.77 -17.33 6.96
CA PRO A 11 -0.88 -16.46 5.79
C PRO A 11 0.47 -15.90 5.36
N THR A 12 1.33 -15.53 6.32
CA THR A 12 2.66 -14.97 6.08
C THR A 12 3.58 -15.89 5.27
N TYR A 13 3.34 -17.21 5.32
CA TYR A 13 4.18 -18.21 4.69
C TYR A 13 3.43 -19.01 3.61
N SER A 14 2.20 -18.63 3.26
CA SER A 14 1.33 -19.39 2.33
C SER A 14 1.30 -20.90 2.66
N HIS A 15 1.42 -21.24 3.94
CA HIS A 15 1.56 -22.61 4.43
C HIS A 15 0.32 -22.98 5.24
N SER A 16 -0.22 -24.18 5.00
CA SER A 16 -1.35 -24.69 5.79
C SER A 16 -1.13 -26.15 6.14
N PHE A 17 -1.52 -26.54 7.34
CA PHE A 17 -1.42 -27.92 7.81
C PHE A 17 -2.58 -28.23 8.76
N ASN A 18 -2.79 -29.51 9.04
CA ASN A 18 -3.87 -29.96 9.90
C ASN A 18 -3.33 -30.47 11.23
N VAL A 19 -4.01 -30.14 12.31
CA VAL A 19 -3.70 -30.58 13.67
C VAL A 19 -4.88 -31.38 14.22
N ARG A 20 -4.62 -32.53 14.85
CA ARG A 20 -5.64 -33.42 15.39
C ARG A 20 -5.61 -33.36 16.91
N ILE A 21 -6.71 -32.95 17.54
CA ILE A 21 -6.76 -32.65 18.98
C ILE A 21 -8.10 -33.14 19.55
N PRO A 22 -8.18 -33.64 20.79
CA PRO A 22 -9.47 -34.00 21.41
C PRO A 22 -10.45 -32.82 21.48
N ALA A 23 -11.75 -33.07 21.29
CA ALA A 23 -12.79 -32.02 21.30
C ALA A 23 -12.90 -31.24 22.62
N THR A 24 -12.44 -31.81 23.73
CA THR A 24 -12.48 -31.23 25.08
C THR A 24 -11.28 -30.35 25.40
N SER A 25 -10.33 -30.21 24.47
CA SER A 25 -9.08 -29.48 24.69
C SER A 25 -9.28 -27.98 24.59
N THR A 26 -8.34 -27.21 25.12
CA THR A 26 -8.35 -25.75 25.07
C THR A 26 -7.55 -25.23 23.87
N VAL A 27 -7.62 -23.93 23.61
CA VAL A 27 -6.78 -23.26 22.60
C VAL A 27 -5.29 -23.40 22.94
N PHE A 28 -4.91 -23.43 24.22
CA PHE A 28 -3.54 -23.71 24.62
C PHE A 28 -3.05 -25.07 24.11
N ASP A 29 -3.89 -26.11 24.22
CA ASP A 29 -3.56 -27.44 23.68
C ASP A 29 -3.41 -27.42 22.15
N VAL A 30 -4.17 -26.56 21.45
CA VAL A 30 -3.98 -26.30 20.01
C VAL A 30 -2.62 -25.68 19.73
N LYS A 31 -2.21 -24.68 20.52
CA LYS A 31 -0.89 -24.06 20.37
C LYS A 31 0.24 -25.07 20.61
N GLN A 32 0.09 -25.93 21.60
CA GLN A 32 1.05 -27.00 21.88
C GLN A 32 1.12 -28.00 20.71
N ALA A 33 -0.02 -28.38 20.14
CA ALA A 33 -0.06 -29.29 19.01
C ALA A 33 0.49 -28.65 17.72
N ILE A 34 0.30 -27.34 17.53
CA ILE A 34 0.96 -26.56 16.47
C ILE A 34 2.47 -26.56 16.65
N PHE A 35 2.98 -26.32 17.86
CA PHE A 35 4.42 -26.35 18.15
C PHE A 35 5.06 -27.68 17.75
N LEU A 36 4.38 -28.79 18.01
CA LEU A 36 4.87 -30.14 17.67
C LEU A 36 4.78 -30.47 16.17
N THR A 37 3.79 -29.92 15.46
CA THR A 37 3.48 -30.31 14.07
C THR A 37 4.06 -29.34 13.04
N CYS A 38 4.22 -28.07 13.39
CA CYS A 38 4.63 -27.02 12.47
C CYS A 38 6.15 -27.03 12.25
N VAL A 39 6.59 -26.95 11.00
CA VAL A 39 8.00 -26.73 10.65
C VAL A 39 8.47 -25.43 11.28
N GLY A 40 9.65 -25.42 11.92
CA GLY A 40 10.17 -24.27 12.66
C GLY A 40 9.73 -24.19 14.12
N GLN A 41 8.80 -25.05 14.55
CA GLN A 41 8.41 -25.25 15.95
C GLN A 41 8.15 -23.93 16.71
N PRO A 42 7.14 -23.14 16.32
CA PRO A 42 6.88 -21.85 16.94
C PRO A 42 6.41 -22.03 18.38
N ARG A 43 7.06 -21.41 19.36
CA ARG A 43 6.73 -21.57 20.79
C ARG A 43 5.31 -21.08 21.11
N PRO A 44 4.53 -21.80 21.95
CA PRO A 44 3.13 -21.46 22.27
C PRO A 44 2.91 -20.00 22.71
N GLU A 45 3.80 -19.43 23.50
CA GLU A 45 3.70 -18.05 24.02
C GLU A 45 3.78 -16.97 22.92
N GLY A 46 4.37 -17.30 21.76
CA GLY A 46 4.47 -16.41 20.62
C GLY A 46 3.47 -16.69 19.52
N GLN A 47 2.61 -17.70 19.70
CA GLN A 47 1.53 -18.04 18.78
C GLN A 47 0.27 -17.23 19.10
N ARG A 48 -0.32 -16.61 18.07
CA ARG A 48 -1.63 -15.96 18.12
C ARG A 48 -2.58 -16.65 17.15
N ILE A 49 -3.61 -17.28 17.69
CA ILE A 49 -4.63 -17.97 16.89
C ILE A 49 -5.80 -17.00 16.67
N ILE A 50 -6.18 -16.83 15.41
CA ILE A 50 -7.23 -15.93 14.96
C ILE A 50 -8.34 -16.75 14.32
N TRP A 51 -9.57 -16.55 14.77
CA TRP A 51 -10.76 -17.19 14.20
C TRP A 51 -11.87 -16.16 14.03
N ARG A 52 -12.46 -16.07 12.83
CA ARG A 52 -13.51 -15.09 12.49
C ARG A 52 -13.16 -13.65 12.88
N GLY A 53 -11.90 -13.27 12.71
CA GLY A 53 -11.41 -11.91 13.00
C GLY A 53 -11.19 -11.60 14.48
N ARG A 54 -11.35 -12.57 15.40
CA ARG A 54 -11.00 -12.40 16.82
C ARG A 54 -9.80 -13.27 17.21
N TYR A 55 -9.00 -12.79 18.15
CA TYR A 55 -7.98 -13.60 18.83
C TYR A 55 -8.66 -14.54 19.82
N LEU A 56 -8.18 -15.78 19.87
CA LEU A 56 -8.66 -16.77 20.82
C LEU A 56 -7.79 -16.77 22.08
N GLY A 57 -8.42 -16.71 23.26
CA GLY A 57 -7.77 -16.88 24.56
C GLY A 57 -7.32 -18.33 24.80
N ASP A 58 -6.30 -18.54 25.63
CA ASP A 58 -5.68 -19.86 25.86
C ASP A 58 -6.60 -20.84 26.60
N GLU A 59 -7.47 -20.29 27.43
CA GLU A 59 -8.47 -20.96 28.25
C GLU A 59 -9.77 -21.33 27.49
N GLU A 60 -9.99 -20.78 26.29
CA GLU A 60 -11.19 -21.05 25.51
C GLU A 60 -11.24 -22.53 25.09
N LYS A 61 -12.40 -23.17 25.27
CA LYS A 61 -12.58 -24.59 24.92
C LYS A 61 -12.97 -24.75 23.46
N LEU A 62 -12.40 -25.76 22.81
CA LEU A 62 -12.71 -26.13 21.42
C LEU A 62 -14.20 -26.43 21.20
N SER A 63 -14.86 -27.00 22.20
CA SER A 63 -16.29 -27.31 22.18
C SER A 63 -17.19 -26.07 22.14
N GLU A 64 -16.75 -24.96 22.75
CA GLU A 64 -17.50 -23.69 22.78
C GLU A 64 -17.31 -22.92 21.47
N LEU A 65 -16.10 -23.01 20.90
CA LEU A 65 -15.76 -22.42 19.59
C LEU A 65 -16.48 -23.10 18.43
N TRP A 66 -16.59 -24.43 18.49
CA TRP A 66 -17.16 -25.24 17.40
C TRP A 66 -18.23 -26.21 17.90
N PRO A 67 -19.45 -25.72 18.21
CA PRO A 67 -20.54 -26.53 18.74
C PRO A 67 -20.96 -27.68 17.81
N SER A 68 -20.88 -27.45 16.50
CA SER A 68 -21.23 -28.43 15.47
C SER A 68 -20.00 -29.23 15.03
N SER A 69 -20.12 -30.56 15.04
CA SER A 69 -19.07 -31.48 14.58
C SER A 69 -18.85 -31.48 13.06
N SER A 70 -19.72 -30.83 12.29
CA SER A 70 -19.79 -30.94 10.82
C SER A 70 -19.11 -29.81 10.03
N GLY A 71 -18.50 -28.82 10.68
CA GLY A 71 -17.86 -27.68 9.99
C GLY A 71 -16.36 -27.85 9.75
N LEU A 72 -15.88 -27.29 8.62
CA LEU A 72 -14.44 -27.08 8.40
C LEU A 72 -13.91 -26.07 9.43
N ARG A 73 -13.02 -26.51 10.32
CA ARG A 73 -12.46 -25.68 11.39
C ARG A 73 -11.14 -25.06 10.94
N VAL A 74 -11.21 -23.91 10.29
CA VAL A 74 -10.03 -23.17 9.82
C VAL A 74 -9.68 -22.07 10.83
N VAL A 75 -8.42 -21.99 11.23
CA VAL A 75 -7.87 -20.91 12.05
C VAL A 75 -6.63 -20.33 11.39
N HIS A 76 -6.43 -19.03 11.55
CA HIS A 76 -5.21 -18.37 11.08
C HIS A 76 -4.22 -18.25 12.24
N LEU A 77 -2.97 -18.61 11.99
CA LEU A 77 -1.87 -18.51 12.94
C LEU A 77 -0.98 -17.33 12.56
N SER A 78 -0.78 -16.43 13.52
CA SER A 78 0.27 -15.40 13.49
C SER A 78 1.33 -15.75 14.52
N VAL A 79 2.59 -15.81 14.11
CA VAL A 79 3.73 -16.17 14.98
C VAL A 79 4.67 -14.97 15.10
N ARG A 80 5.09 -14.64 16.32
CA ARG A 80 6.15 -13.64 16.54
C ARG A 80 7.49 -14.14 16.01
N PRO A 81 8.31 -13.32 15.31
CA PRO A 81 9.61 -13.76 14.79
C PRO A 81 10.55 -14.36 15.85
N SER A 82 10.53 -13.84 17.08
CA SER A 82 11.35 -14.34 18.20
C SER A 82 10.86 -15.66 18.81
N ALA A 83 9.67 -16.12 18.43
CA ALA A 83 9.08 -17.34 18.96
C ALA A 83 9.40 -18.58 18.12
N TRP A 84 10.05 -18.43 16.97
CA TRP A 84 10.54 -19.57 16.21
C TRP A 84 11.73 -20.21 16.94
N THR A 85 11.67 -21.52 17.22
CA THR A 85 12.83 -22.26 17.73
C THR A 85 13.69 -22.80 16.59
N GLY A 86 13.10 -23.01 15.42
CA GLY A 86 13.78 -23.43 14.20
C GLY A 86 13.56 -22.48 13.02
N VAL A 87 13.96 -22.92 11.84
CA VAL A 87 13.77 -22.15 10.60
C VAL A 87 12.29 -22.16 10.21
N PRO A 88 11.65 -20.99 10.00
CA PRO A 88 10.25 -20.92 9.58
C PRO A 88 9.99 -21.66 8.25
N PRO A 89 8.78 -22.19 8.03
CA PRO A 89 8.42 -22.80 6.76
C PRO A 89 8.52 -21.74 5.65
N ASN A 90 9.38 -21.95 4.65
CA ASN A 90 9.79 -21.05 3.56
C ASN A 90 11.06 -20.20 3.73
N ALA A 91 11.85 -20.35 4.80
CA ALA A 91 13.22 -19.80 4.78
C ALA A 91 14.23 -20.69 4.02
N SER A 92 13.80 -21.83 3.45
CA SER A 92 14.67 -22.67 2.64
C SER A 92 14.96 -22.05 1.28
N THR A 93 16.13 -21.41 1.18
CA THR A 93 16.97 -21.39 -0.02
C THR A 93 16.95 -22.79 -0.66
N VAL A 94 16.45 -22.88 -1.88
CA VAL A 94 16.43 -24.13 -2.66
C VAL A 94 17.86 -24.60 -2.89
N ALA A 95 18.30 -25.61 -2.14
CA ALA A 95 19.47 -26.39 -2.51
C ALA A 95 19.05 -27.42 -3.58
N PRO A 96 19.76 -27.54 -4.72
CA PRO A 96 19.38 -28.47 -5.77
C PRO A 96 19.79 -29.90 -5.39
N SER A 97 18.82 -30.76 -5.11
CA SER A 97 19.03 -32.21 -5.07
C SER A 97 18.07 -32.91 -6.01
N SER A 98 18.64 -33.73 -6.89
CA SER A 98 18.02 -34.47 -7.98
C SER A 98 17.24 -35.72 -7.53
N SER A 99 16.21 -36.05 -8.34
CA SER A 99 15.54 -37.38 -8.52
C SER A 99 14.34 -37.74 -7.62
N PRO A 100 13.45 -38.70 -8.00
CA PRO A 100 12.10 -38.34 -8.46
C PRO A 100 10.93 -39.05 -7.75
N THR A 101 9.71 -38.56 -8.05
CA THR A 101 8.39 -39.23 -7.98
C THR A 101 7.78 -39.53 -6.60
N THR A 102 6.60 -38.97 -6.30
CA THR A 102 5.27 -39.64 -6.23
C THR A 102 4.25 -38.67 -5.61
N ALA A 103 3.09 -38.48 -6.24
CA ALA A 103 1.93 -37.72 -5.69
C ALA A 103 1.13 -38.62 -4.71
N PRO A 104 0.26 -38.09 -3.80
CA PRO A 104 -1.09 -37.65 -4.24
C PRO A 104 -1.80 -36.53 -3.42
N SER A 105 -2.75 -35.89 -4.11
CA SER A 105 -4.12 -35.47 -3.72
C SER A 105 -4.44 -34.43 -2.62
N GLY A 106 -5.29 -33.45 -3.00
CA GLY A 106 -6.47 -33.07 -2.21
C GLY A 106 -6.72 -31.55 -1.98
N THR A 107 -7.29 -30.81 -2.95
CA THR A 107 -8.67 -30.24 -3.00
C THR A 107 -9.10 -29.10 -2.04
N ASN A 108 -9.55 -28.00 -2.68
CA ASN A 108 -10.75 -27.17 -2.45
C ASN A 108 -10.74 -25.91 -1.54
N THR A 109 -10.66 -24.75 -2.25
CA THR A 109 -11.66 -23.66 -2.43
C THR A 109 -12.57 -23.18 -1.29
N LEU A 110 -12.70 -21.84 -1.17
CA LEU A 110 -13.95 -21.07 -1.43
C LEU A 110 -13.67 -19.55 -1.40
N TRP A 111 -14.01 -18.84 -2.48
CA TRP A 111 -14.05 -17.37 -2.58
C TRP A 111 -15.51 -16.90 -2.67
N PRO A 112 -15.84 -15.68 -2.18
CA PRO A 112 -17.20 -15.21 -2.07
C PRO A 112 -17.70 -14.48 -3.33
N GLU A 113 -19.02 -14.58 -3.45
CA GLU A 113 -19.94 -14.08 -4.46
C GLU A 113 -19.98 -12.54 -4.55
N LEU A 114 -19.82 -12.00 -5.76
CA LEU A 114 -19.92 -10.57 -6.06
C LEU A 114 -21.17 -10.29 -6.90
N THR A 115 -22.23 -9.88 -6.23
CA THR A 115 -23.43 -9.30 -6.85
C THR A 115 -23.22 -7.80 -7.04
N ARG A 116 -23.31 -7.25 -8.27
CA ARG A 116 -24.20 -6.10 -8.53
C ARG A 116 -24.41 -5.66 -10.00
N ALA A 117 -25.70 -5.50 -10.28
CA ALA A 117 -26.48 -4.52 -11.06
C ALA A 117 -26.04 -4.01 -12.45
N ALA A 118 -27.03 -4.10 -13.34
CA ALA A 118 -27.12 -3.65 -14.71
C ALA A 118 -27.14 -2.12 -14.90
N LEU A 119 -26.67 -1.68 -16.07
CA LEU A 119 -26.90 -0.35 -16.64
C LEU A 119 -28.06 -0.43 -17.64
N PRO A 120 -28.93 0.60 -17.76
CA PRO A 120 -29.87 0.69 -18.87
C PRO A 120 -29.17 1.33 -20.10
N ALA A 121 -29.36 0.68 -21.24
CA ALA A 121 -29.08 1.22 -22.57
C ALA A 121 -30.12 2.27 -22.98
N LEU A 122 -29.72 3.23 -23.84
CA LEU A 122 -30.48 4.13 -24.75
C LEU A 122 -29.57 5.36 -25.00
N LEU A 123 -29.27 5.89 -26.19
CA LEU A 123 -29.78 5.83 -27.57
C LEU A 123 -28.64 6.13 -28.56
N GLY A 124 -28.82 5.75 -29.82
CA GLY A 124 -27.81 5.74 -30.88
C GLY A 124 -27.32 7.08 -31.41
N PHE A 125 -26.08 7.05 -31.92
CA PHE A 125 -25.49 8.03 -32.82
C PHE A 125 -24.82 7.29 -33.99
N PRO A 126 -24.85 7.87 -35.21
CA PRO A 126 -24.40 7.17 -36.41
C PRO A 126 -22.88 7.02 -36.47
N SER A 127 -22.48 5.86 -36.95
CA SER A 127 -21.13 5.47 -37.35
C SER A 127 -20.56 6.42 -38.40
N ASN A 128 -19.43 7.06 -38.09
CA ASN A 128 -18.31 7.38 -38.98
C ASN A 128 -17.51 8.54 -38.38
N LEU A 129 -16.49 8.21 -37.60
CA LEU A 129 -15.29 9.01 -37.37
C LEU A 129 -14.31 8.08 -36.66
N SER A 130 -13.36 7.55 -37.41
CA SER A 130 -12.22 6.81 -36.86
C SER A 130 -11.55 7.67 -35.78
N PRO A 131 -11.34 7.15 -34.55
CA PRO A 131 -10.60 7.91 -33.56
C PRO A 131 -9.15 8.08 -34.05
N PRO A 132 -8.54 9.26 -33.83
CA PRO A 132 -7.13 9.43 -34.14
C PRO A 132 -6.32 8.40 -33.35
N ILE A 133 -5.43 7.73 -34.08
CA ILE A 133 -4.53 6.68 -33.61
C ILE A 133 -3.93 7.12 -32.27
N SER A 134 -4.29 6.43 -31.19
CA SER A 134 -3.59 6.55 -29.91
C SER A 134 -2.22 5.87 -30.08
N ILE A 135 -1.25 6.62 -30.62
CA ILE A 135 0.13 6.17 -30.89
C ILE A 135 0.94 6.00 -29.59
N LEU A 136 0.33 6.29 -28.43
CA LEU A 136 0.89 5.90 -27.15
C LEU A 136 0.65 4.41 -26.96
N GLY A 137 1.55 3.63 -27.56
CA GLY A 137 1.48 2.19 -27.70
C GLY A 137 1.01 1.51 -26.42
N ASP A 138 0.08 0.57 -26.59
CA ASP A 138 -0.31 -0.35 -25.55
C ASP A 138 0.90 -1.21 -25.19
N ASN A 139 1.75 -0.70 -24.29
CA ASN A 139 2.98 -1.35 -23.86
C ASN A 139 2.73 -2.74 -23.24
N LEU A 140 1.47 -3.08 -22.96
CA LEU A 140 1.04 -4.39 -22.46
C LEU A 140 0.27 -5.21 -23.51
N ALA A 141 0.31 -4.84 -24.79
CA ALA A 141 -0.38 -5.53 -25.88
C ALA A 141 -0.01 -7.02 -25.96
N PHE A 142 1.29 -7.34 -25.87
CA PHE A 142 1.77 -8.72 -25.85
C PHE A 142 1.19 -9.52 -24.67
N ILE A 143 1.07 -8.91 -23.50
CA ILE A 143 0.53 -9.56 -22.29
C ILE A 143 -0.97 -9.82 -22.46
N ARG A 144 -1.72 -8.87 -23.05
CA ARG A 144 -3.14 -9.07 -23.39
C ARG A 144 -3.33 -10.16 -24.44
N TYR A 145 -2.46 -10.20 -25.45
CA TYR A 145 -2.43 -11.27 -26.45
C TYR A 145 -2.23 -12.64 -25.77
N ARG A 146 -1.21 -12.79 -24.91
CA ARG A 146 -0.96 -14.04 -24.14
C ARG A 146 -2.12 -14.41 -23.21
N HIS A 147 -2.75 -13.42 -22.57
CA HIS A 147 -3.92 -13.63 -21.71
C HIS A 147 -5.10 -14.19 -22.51
N ARG A 148 -5.45 -13.56 -23.64
CA ARG A 148 -6.52 -14.04 -24.53
C ARG A 148 -6.20 -15.40 -25.14
N GLN A 149 -4.95 -15.63 -25.52
CA GLN A 149 -4.48 -16.92 -26.03
C GLN A 149 -4.70 -18.03 -24.98
N ALA A 150 -4.35 -17.77 -23.71
CA ALA A 150 -4.59 -18.72 -22.62
C ALA A 150 -6.10 -18.99 -22.40
N LEU A 151 -6.95 -17.96 -22.44
CA LEU A 151 -8.41 -18.14 -22.37
C LEU A 151 -8.95 -18.99 -23.54
N CYS A 152 -8.45 -18.76 -24.76
CA CYS A 152 -8.81 -19.53 -25.94
C CYS A 152 -8.49 -21.02 -25.73
N PHE A 153 -7.28 -21.35 -25.23
CA PHE A 153 -6.89 -22.72 -24.89
C PHE A 153 -7.75 -23.35 -23.77
N LEU A 154 -8.14 -22.59 -22.74
CA LEU A 154 -9.04 -23.11 -21.70
C LEU A 154 -10.44 -23.40 -22.24
N SER A 155 -10.95 -22.53 -23.11
CA SER A 155 -12.26 -22.67 -23.72
C SER A 155 -12.35 -23.75 -24.82
N ASN A 156 -11.28 -24.55 -25.02
CA ASN A 156 -11.14 -25.48 -26.15
C ASN A 156 -11.42 -24.79 -27.50
N PHE A 157 -10.85 -23.59 -27.70
CA PHE A 157 -11.00 -22.77 -28.91
C PHE A 157 -12.44 -22.31 -29.23
N LYS A 158 -13.36 -22.35 -28.26
CA LYS A 158 -14.70 -21.76 -28.43
C LYS A 158 -14.68 -20.23 -28.48
N LEU A 159 -13.67 -19.60 -27.86
CA LEU A 159 -13.41 -18.17 -27.98
C LEU A 159 -12.62 -17.87 -29.25
N SER A 160 -12.95 -16.76 -29.92
CA SER A 160 -12.23 -16.29 -31.11
C SER A 160 -10.72 -16.20 -30.80
N PRO A 161 -9.85 -16.76 -31.67
CA PRO A 161 -8.43 -16.63 -31.48
C PRO A 161 -8.06 -15.13 -31.47
N PRO A 162 -7.14 -14.70 -30.59
CA PRO A 162 -6.69 -13.32 -30.60
C PRO A 162 -5.96 -13.01 -31.90
N ASP A 163 -6.21 -11.84 -32.47
CA ASP A 163 -5.46 -11.35 -33.63
C ASP A 163 -3.97 -11.34 -33.29
N ILE A 164 -3.16 -11.90 -34.19
CA ILE A 164 -1.71 -11.93 -34.03
C ILE A 164 -1.21 -10.49 -34.21
N PRO A 165 -0.59 -9.88 -33.19
CA PRO A 165 -0.11 -8.53 -33.32
C PRO A 165 0.96 -8.42 -34.40
N VAL A 166 0.90 -7.33 -35.16
CA VAL A 166 1.94 -6.97 -36.13
C VAL A 166 3.24 -6.72 -35.34
N ASN A 167 4.25 -7.56 -35.56
CA ASN A 167 5.52 -7.58 -34.84
C ASN A 167 5.44 -7.99 -33.35
N LEU A 168 5.13 -9.27 -33.12
CA LEU A 168 5.08 -9.90 -31.80
C LEU A 168 6.36 -9.68 -30.97
N VAL A 169 7.53 -9.72 -31.62
CA VAL A 169 8.85 -9.56 -30.95
C VAL A 169 9.02 -8.14 -30.41
N ALA A 170 8.69 -7.12 -31.19
CA ALA A 170 8.77 -5.73 -30.72
C ALA A 170 7.83 -5.47 -29.54
N GLN A 171 6.61 -6.01 -29.59
CA GLN A 171 5.64 -5.87 -28.49
C GLN A 171 6.06 -6.62 -27.22
N GLN A 172 6.69 -7.79 -27.37
CA GLN A 172 7.25 -8.53 -26.25
C GLN A 172 8.37 -7.73 -25.56
N THR A 173 9.29 -7.15 -26.35
CA THR A 173 10.38 -6.31 -25.83
C THR A 173 9.84 -5.07 -25.13
N ALA A 174 8.83 -4.41 -25.71
CA ALA A 174 8.16 -3.26 -25.09
C ALA A 174 7.48 -3.64 -23.76
N ALA A 175 6.81 -4.79 -23.70
CA ALA A 175 6.17 -5.29 -22.48
C ALA A 175 7.18 -5.65 -21.39
N LYS A 176 8.32 -6.27 -21.76
CA LYS A 176 9.44 -6.54 -20.84
C LYS A 176 9.95 -5.25 -20.21
N LEU A 177 10.25 -4.26 -21.04
CA LEU A 177 10.77 -2.96 -20.59
C LEU A 177 9.75 -2.23 -19.70
N ALA A 178 8.47 -2.23 -20.07
CA ALA A 178 7.41 -1.60 -19.28
C ALA A 178 7.23 -2.25 -17.89
N LEU A 179 7.38 -3.58 -17.77
CA LEU A 179 7.34 -4.26 -16.48
C LEU A 179 8.58 -3.97 -15.64
N GLN A 180 9.77 -3.98 -16.27
CA GLN A 180 11.01 -3.67 -15.58
C GLN A 180 11.03 -2.25 -15.03
N GLN A 181 10.51 -1.26 -15.78
CA GLN A 181 10.36 0.12 -15.30
C GLN A 181 9.42 0.23 -14.10
N ARG A 182 8.48 -0.70 -13.95
CA ARG A 182 7.58 -0.80 -12.80
C ARG A 182 8.14 -1.63 -11.65
N GLY A 183 9.38 -2.13 -11.76
CA GLY A 183 10.03 -2.97 -10.74
C GLY A 183 9.56 -4.42 -10.70
N TYR A 184 8.86 -4.90 -11.74
CA TYR A 184 8.42 -6.30 -11.83
C TYR A 184 9.42 -7.12 -12.64
N LEU A 185 9.64 -8.36 -12.20
CA LEU A 185 10.40 -9.36 -12.95
C LEU A 185 9.53 -9.94 -14.09
N TRP A 186 10.14 -10.20 -15.24
CA TRP A 186 9.48 -10.84 -16.37
C TRP A 186 9.24 -12.34 -16.08
N PRO A 187 8.00 -12.85 -16.12
CA PRO A 187 7.76 -14.28 -15.90
C PRO A 187 8.15 -15.12 -17.12
N ASP A 188 9.04 -16.10 -16.96
CA ASP A 188 9.52 -16.99 -18.05
C ASP A 188 8.38 -17.76 -18.75
N ILE A 189 7.27 -18.00 -18.05
CA ILE A 189 6.08 -18.65 -18.61
C ILE A 189 5.43 -17.84 -19.76
N LEU A 190 5.68 -16.53 -19.81
CA LEU A 190 5.20 -15.70 -20.92
C LEU A 190 6.00 -15.93 -22.21
N ASP A 191 7.24 -16.40 -22.10
CA ASP A 191 8.12 -16.72 -23.24
C ASP A 191 7.98 -18.19 -23.66
N ALA A 192 7.51 -19.06 -22.77
CA ALA A 192 7.28 -20.46 -23.06
C ALA A 192 6.20 -20.65 -24.14
N THR A 193 6.46 -21.53 -25.12
CA THR A 193 5.47 -21.90 -26.13
C THR A 193 4.37 -22.76 -25.51
N PHE A 194 3.13 -22.59 -25.96
CA PHE A 194 2.04 -23.47 -25.56
C PHE A 194 2.32 -24.89 -26.10
N PRO A 195 2.09 -25.94 -25.30
CA PRO A 195 2.29 -27.31 -25.77
C PRO A 195 1.35 -27.60 -26.96
N SER A 196 1.89 -28.20 -28.03
CA SER A 196 1.15 -28.49 -29.25
C SER A 196 -0.08 -29.37 -28.99
N ALA A 197 -1.23 -28.98 -29.55
CA ALA A 197 -2.53 -29.63 -29.35
C ALA A 197 -2.64 -31.08 -29.89
N ALA A 198 -1.58 -31.60 -30.53
CA ALA A 198 -1.55 -32.92 -31.16
C ALA A 198 -1.71 -34.11 -30.17
N TRP A 199 -1.79 -33.86 -28.87
CA TRP A 199 -1.76 -34.89 -27.82
C TRP A 199 -2.99 -34.88 -26.90
N SER A 200 -3.98 -33.99 -27.12
CA SER A 200 -5.01 -33.68 -26.11
C SER A 200 -6.42 -34.21 -26.41
N SER A 201 -6.57 -35.29 -27.20
CA SER A 201 -7.89 -35.89 -27.48
C SER A 201 -8.50 -36.66 -26.30
N GLN A 202 -7.76 -36.89 -25.21
CA GLN A 202 -8.25 -37.67 -24.07
C GLN A 202 -8.11 -36.90 -22.74
N GLY A 203 -9.22 -36.36 -22.25
CA GLY A 203 -9.41 -36.11 -20.81
C GLY A 203 -8.99 -34.74 -20.25
N GLY A 204 -9.25 -33.63 -20.96
CA GLY A 204 -9.14 -32.28 -20.38
C GLY A 204 -10.39 -31.83 -19.62
N LEU A 205 -10.24 -30.82 -18.77
CA LEU A 205 -11.39 -30.11 -18.19
C LEU A 205 -12.21 -29.45 -19.29
N HIS A 206 -13.53 -29.60 -19.27
CA HIS A 206 -14.38 -28.85 -20.20
C HIS A 206 -14.75 -27.51 -19.53
N TYR A 207 -14.20 -26.39 -20.01
CA TYR A 207 -14.71 -25.06 -19.65
C TYR A 207 -15.80 -24.64 -20.62
N GLU A 208 -16.90 -24.12 -20.09
CA GLU A 208 -18.01 -23.59 -20.87
C GLU A 208 -18.01 -22.07 -20.80
N VAL A 209 -18.26 -21.41 -21.94
CA VAL A 209 -18.41 -19.96 -21.98
C VAL A 209 -19.87 -19.64 -21.69
N VAL A 210 -20.15 -19.06 -20.53
CA VAL A 210 -21.51 -18.68 -20.11
C VAL A 210 -21.59 -17.16 -20.07
N THR A 211 -22.63 -16.59 -20.69
CA THR A 211 -22.88 -15.16 -20.65
C THR A 211 -23.78 -14.84 -19.45
N ILE A 212 -23.27 -14.05 -18.49
CA ILE A 212 -24.03 -13.60 -17.31
C ILE A 212 -24.06 -12.07 -17.32
N GLY A 213 -25.21 -11.47 -17.61
CA GLY A 213 -25.35 -10.01 -17.70
C GLY A 213 -24.47 -9.37 -18.78
N ASP A 214 -24.58 -9.88 -20.02
CA ASP A 214 -23.84 -9.44 -21.22
C ASP A 214 -22.31 -9.56 -21.15
N LYS A 215 -21.78 -10.24 -20.13
CA LYS A 215 -20.36 -10.54 -20.00
C LYS A 215 -20.14 -12.04 -20.11
N SER A 216 -19.14 -12.43 -20.90
CA SER A 216 -18.74 -13.83 -21.05
C SER A 216 -17.84 -14.25 -19.88
N TYR A 217 -18.20 -15.35 -19.23
CA TYR A 217 -17.44 -16.00 -18.17
C TYR A 217 -17.08 -17.42 -18.60
N LEU A 218 -15.98 -17.96 -18.06
CA LEU A 218 -15.66 -19.38 -18.17
C LEU A 218 -16.13 -20.09 -16.91
N THR A 219 -17.07 -21.02 -17.04
CA THR A 219 -17.55 -21.87 -15.96
C THR A 219 -17.02 -23.28 -16.13
N LEU A 220 -16.69 -23.93 -15.01
CA LEU A 220 -16.27 -25.32 -14.98
C LEU A 220 -17.43 -26.20 -14.49
N PRO A 221 -18.21 -26.84 -15.39
CA PRO A 221 -19.36 -27.68 -15.02
C PRO A 221 -18.94 -28.92 -14.22
N THR A 222 -17.79 -29.52 -14.54
CA THR A 222 -17.33 -30.76 -13.91
C THR A 222 -15.92 -30.58 -13.34
N PRO A 223 -15.71 -30.79 -12.02
CA PRO A 223 -14.37 -30.77 -11.45
C PRO A 223 -13.54 -31.95 -11.98
N GLY A 224 -12.25 -31.74 -12.17
CA GLY A 224 -11.33 -32.76 -12.71
C GLY A 224 -9.89 -32.25 -12.77
N VAL A 225 -9.01 -33.03 -13.40
CA VAL A 225 -7.59 -32.68 -13.54
C VAL A 225 -7.39 -31.95 -14.87
N PRO A 226 -6.79 -30.73 -14.87
CA PRO A 226 -6.50 -30.03 -16.11
C PRO A 226 -5.46 -30.81 -16.93
N ASN A 227 -5.64 -30.86 -18.25
CA ASN A 227 -4.59 -31.39 -19.12
C ASN A 227 -3.35 -30.47 -19.10
N SER A 228 -2.22 -30.92 -19.64
CA SER A 228 -0.96 -30.16 -19.62
C SER A 228 -1.10 -28.76 -20.26
N MET A 229 -1.88 -28.65 -21.33
CA MET A 229 -2.16 -27.39 -22.03
C MET A 229 -3.00 -26.42 -21.18
N GLN A 230 -4.05 -26.92 -20.53
CA GLN A 230 -4.90 -26.16 -19.61
C GLN A 230 -4.13 -25.77 -18.34
N GLY A 231 -3.29 -26.66 -17.82
CA GLY A 231 -2.38 -26.37 -16.72
C GLY A 231 -1.41 -25.25 -17.08
N HIS A 232 -0.86 -25.25 -18.29
CA HIS A 232 -0.03 -24.15 -18.79
C HIS A 232 -0.84 -22.85 -18.95
N ALA A 233 -2.03 -22.91 -19.54
CA ALA A 233 -2.91 -21.75 -19.70
C ALA A 233 -3.31 -21.12 -18.36
N LEU A 234 -3.67 -21.93 -17.35
CA LEU A 234 -3.97 -21.43 -15.99
C LEU A 234 -2.76 -20.75 -15.35
N LYS A 235 -1.55 -21.29 -15.54
CA LYS A 235 -0.31 -20.63 -15.10
C LYS A 235 -0.14 -19.28 -15.79
N VAL A 236 -0.26 -19.21 -17.12
CA VAL A 236 -0.19 -17.94 -17.87
C VAL A 236 -1.24 -16.94 -17.37
N LEU A 237 -2.48 -17.37 -17.12
CA LEU A 237 -3.54 -16.50 -16.59
C LEU A 237 -3.22 -15.95 -15.20
N THR A 238 -2.62 -16.75 -14.31
CA THR A 238 -2.23 -16.32 -12.96
C THR A 238 -1.28 -15.12 -13.01
N TYR A 239 -0.29 -15.15 -13.91
CA TYR A 239 0.66 -14.04 -14.07
C TYR A 239 0.06 -12.87 -14.85
N THR A 240 -0.57 -13.14 -15.99
CA THR A 240 -1.14 -12.07 -16.83
C THR A 240 -2.26 -11.32 -16.13
N PHE A 241 -3.12 -11.99 -15.34
CA PHE A 241 -4.16 -11.32 -14.56
C PHE A 241 -3.57 -10.36 -13.53
N SER A 242 -2.53 -10.78 -12.81
CA SER A 242 -1.84 -9.94 -11.83
C SER A 242 -1.22 -8.70 -12.48
N ILE A 243 -0.58 -8.88 -13.65
CA ILE A 243 0.03 -7.79 -14.41
C ILE A 243 -1.00 -6.82 -14.99
N LEU A 244 -2.09 -7.34 -15.56
CA LEU A 244 -3.15 -6.52 -16.17
C LEU A 244 -4.03 -5.81 -15.12
N SER A 245 -4.01 -6.28 -13.86
CA SER A 245 -4.69 -5.64 -12.73
C SER A 245 -3.85 -4.53 -12.07
N LEU A 246 -2.61 -4.32 -12.53
CA LEU A 246 -1.79 -3.22 -12.02
C LEU A 246 -2.45 -1.87 -12.35
N PRO A 247 -2.46 -0.92 -11.41
CA PRO A 247 -3.01 0.40 -11.66
C PRO A 247 -2.31 1.01 -12.89
N PRO A 248 -3.06 1.72 -13.75
CA PRO A 248 -2.44 2.43 -14.87
C PRO A 248 -1.38 3.37 -14.30
N THR A 249 -0.13 3.20 -14.72
CA THR A 249 0.93 4.14 -14.34
C THR A 249 0.53 5.49 -14.90
N LEU A 250 0.13 6.39 -14.00
CA LEU A 250 0.03 7.80 -14.34
C LEU A 250 1.44 8.20 -14.77
N HIS A 251 1.60 8.47 -16.06
CA HIS A 251 2.82 9.05 -16.58
C HIS A 251 2.88 10.43 -15.92
N ILE A 252 3.63 10.53 -14.82
CA ILE A 252 4.02 11.83 -14.31
C ILE A 252 4.85 12.40 -15.46
N PRO A 253 4.40 13.45 -16.16
CA PRO A 253 5.21 14.04 -17.20
C PRO A 253 6.52 14.38 -16.51
N THR A 254 7.60 13.69 -16.88
CA THR A 254 8.94 14.05 -16.46
C THR A 254 9.01 15.55 -16.68
N PRO A 255 9.23 16.38 -15.64
CA PRO A 255 9.32 17.80 -15.85
C PRO A 255 10.42 17.97 -16.89
N THR A 256 10.03 18.39 -18.10
CA THR A 256 10.97 18.82 -19.10
C THR A 256 11.62 20.03 -18.47
N ILE A 257 12.72 19.81 -17.74
CA ILE A 257 13.61 20.87 -17.31
C ILE A 257 13.91 21.59 -18.63
N PRO A 258 13.53 22.88 -18.79
CA PRO A 258 13.86 23.61 -19.99
C PRO A 258 15.38 23.54 -20.12
N GLN A 259 15.86 22.70 -21.02
CA GLN A 259 17.27 22.62 -21.32
C GLN A 259 17.66 23.96 -21.94
N SER A 260 18.80 24.48 -21.48
CA SER A 260 19.46 25.70 -21.95
C SER A 260 18.96 27.03 -21.37
N LEU A 261 19.25 27.29 -20.09
CA LEU A 261 19.98 28.52 -19.78
C LEU A 261 21.36 28.35 -20.44
N ALA A 262 21.55 28.99 -21.59
CA ALA A 262 22.87 29.08 -22.22
C ALA A 262 23.84 29.65 -21.18
N VAL A 263 24.88 28.88 -20.83
CA VAL A 263 25.96 29.38 -19.98
C VAL A 263 26.52 30.62 -20.69
N PRO A 264 26.43 31.83 -20.10
CA PRO A 264 26.93 33.04 -20.74
C PRO A 264 28.41 32.86 -21.07
N ALA A 265 28.82 33.22 -22.29
CA ALA A 265 30.20 33.03 -22.77
C ALA A 265 31.27 33.57 -21.79
N GLN A 266 30.93 34.63 -21.06
CA GLN A 266 31.77 35.25 -20.03
C GLN A 266 32.20 34.30 -18.89
N VAL A 267 31.40 33.29 -18.55
CA VAL A 267 31.75 32.35 -17.48
C VAL A 267 32.88 31.40 -17.92
N ASN A 268 32.92 31.05 -19.21
CA ASN A 268 34.00 30.24 -19.77
C ASN A 268 35.32 31.02 -19.91
N ASP A 269 35.25 32.32 -20.24
CA ASP A 269 36.44 33.18 -20.30
C ASP A 269 37.08 33.37 -18.92
N LEU A 270 36.27 33.50 -17.87
CA LEU A 270 36.75 33.66 -16.49
C LEU A 270 37.37 32.37 -15.94
N LEU A 271 36.81 31.20 -16.30
CA LEU A 271 37.40 29.90 -15.99
C LEU A 271 38.74 29.67 -16.71
N GLN A 272 38.89 30.15 -17.95
CA GLN A 272 40.17 30.13 -18.67
C GLN A 272 41.22 31.04 -18.03
N GLN A 273 40.84 32.24 -17.56
CA GLN A 273 41.76 33.12 -16.83
C GLN A 273 42.24 32.53 -15.50
N LEU A 274 41.43 31.68 -14.87
CA LEU A 274 41.79 31.00 -13.62
C LEU A 274 42.56 29.69 -13.83
N GLY A 275 42.89 29.32 -15.07
CA GLY A 275 43.63 28.09 -15.40
C GLY A 275 42.84 26.80 -15.13
N LEU A 276 41.53 26.88 -14.98
CA LEU A 276 40.66 25.74 -14.72
C LEU A 276 40.19 25.11 -16.04
N PRO A 277 40.01 23.77 -16.10
CA PRO A 277 39.60 23.07 -17.30
C PRO A 277 38.19 23.52 -17.74
N LEU A 278 38.06 23.84 -19.03
CA LEU A 278 36.82 24.32 -19.64
C LEU A 278 35.70 23.27 -19.47
N LEU A 279 34.56 23.69 -18.90
CA LEU A 279 33.39 22.83 -18.76
C LEU A 279 32.80 22.57 -20.15
N ARG A 280 33.24 21.48 -20.79
CA ARG A 280 32.61 21.00 -22.03
C ARG A 280 31.22 20.46 -21.66
N PRO A 281 30.13 20.98 -22.26
CA PRO A 281 28.83 20.34 -22.13
C PRO A 281 28.97 18.95 -22.75
N VAL A 282 28.96 17.91 -21.92
CA VAL A 282 28.94 16.52 -22.37
C VAL A 282 27.62 16.35 -23.13
N PRO A 283 27.62 16.10 -24.44
CA PRO A 283 26.40 15.84 -25.16
C PRO A 283 25.90 14.50 -24.67
N ASN A 284 24.76 14.49 -23.98
CA ASN A 284 23.99 13.27 -23.77
C ASN A 284 23.53 12.77 -25.15
N ALA A 285 24.35 11.91 -25.75
CA ALA A 285 24.01 11.13 -26.93
C ALA A 285 22.96 10.08 -26.53
N ASN A 286 21.68 10.45 -26.67
CA ASN A 286 20.58 9.55 -27.02
C ASN A 286 19.28 10.36 -27.15
N VAL A 287 19.21 11.23 -28.15
CA VAL A 287 17.93 11.71 -28.70
C VAL A 287 18.11 11.78 -30.20
N ASP A 288 17.75 10.69 -30.87
CA ASP A 288 17.49 10.66 -32.30
C ASP A 288 16.12 11.32 -32.50
N VAL A 289 16.10 12.63 -32.78
CA VAL A 289 14.89 13.36 -33.17
C VAL A 289 15.15 14.04 -34.51
N THR A 290 14.61 13.41 -35.54
CA THR A 290 14.36 13.98 -36.85
C THR A 290 13.43 15.17 -36.69
N THR A 291 13.98 16.37 -36.87
CA THR A 291 13.24 17.63 -36.86
C THR A 291 12.33 17.73 -38.09
N GLN A 292 11.02 17.82 -37.87
CA GLN A 292 10.04 18.25 -38.86
C GLN A 292 9.51 19.64 -38.45
N PRO A 293 9.63 20.68 -39.30
CA PRO A 293 9.24 22.03 -38.95
C PRO A 293 7.76 22.31 -39.29
N GLY A 294 7.02 22.87 -38.34
CA GLY A 294 5.80 23.65 -38.62
C GLY A 294 4.53 23.29 -37.84
N ILE A 295 4.49 23.50 -36.52
CA ILE A 295 3.21 23.62 -35.78
C ILE A 295 3.29 24.77 -34.77
N PRO A 296 2.31 25.70 -34.75
CA PRO A 296 2.30 26.84 -33.84
C PRO A 296 2.04 26.46 -32.39
N PHE A 297 2.78 27.12 -31.50
CA PHE A 297 2.82 26.97 -30.06
C PHE A 297 1.50 27.39 -29.39
N VAL A 298 0.88 26.46 -28.67
CA VAL A 298 -0.25 26.74 -27.74
C VAL A 298 0.29 26.65 -26.31
N PRO A 299 0.17 27.69 -25.47
CA PRO A 299 0.73 27.69 -24.13
C PRO A 299 -0.02 26.71 -23.19
N PRO A 300 0.69 25.96 -22.33
CA PRO A 300 0.07 25.01 -21.42
C PRO A 300 -0.62 25.72 -20.24
N ALA A 301 -1.90 25.37 -20.04
CA ALA A 301 -2.70 25.78 -18.90
C ALA A 301 -2.16 25.17 -17.58
N ALA A 302 -2.19 25.98 -16.53
CA ALA A 302 -1.66 25.67 -15.19
C ALA A 302 -2.38 24.47 -14.52
N PRO A 303 -1.66 23.61 -13.76
CA PRO A 303 -2.23 22.44 -13.09
C PRO A 303 -2.63 22.78 -11.65
N GLU A 304 -3.86 23.27 -11.42
CA GLU A 304 -4.37 23.54 -10.07
C GLU A 304 -5.49 22.57 -9.60
N HIS A 305 -5.74 21.46 -10.29
CA HIS A 305 -6.93 20.62 -10.02
C HIS A 305 -6.69 19.12 -9.77
N ALA A 306 -5.47 18.69 -9.46
CA ALA A 306 -5.17 17.27 -9.24
C ALA A 306 -5.79 16.68 -7.96
N GLU A 307 -6.02 17.49 -6.91
CA GLU A 307 -6.63 16.99 -5.66
C GLU A 307 -8.15 16.83 -5.76
N ALA A 308 -8.81 17.48 -6.73
CA ALA A 308 -10.26 17.40 -6.91
C ALA A 308 -10.75 16.07 -7.53
N ASN A 309 -9.85 15.27 -8.13
CA ASN A 309 -10.23 14.05 -8.83
C ASN A 309 -10.35 12.81 -7.93
N LEU A 310 -9.70 12.78 -6.75
CA LEU A 310 -9.82 11.66 -5.80
C LEU A 310 -11.16 11.62 -5.05
N LEU A 311 -11.84 12.77 -4.91
CA LEU A 311 -13.21 12.82 -4.36
C LEU A 311 -14.30 12.53 -5.40
N ARG A 312 -13.96 12.50 -6.69
CA ARG A 312 -14.92 12.36 -7.79
C ARG A 312 -15.32 10.91 -8.07
N GLU A 313 -14.65 9.94 -7.43
CA GLU A 313 -14.94 8.51 -7.57
C GLU A 313 -15.78 7.91 -6.44
N ILE A 314 -16.19 8.72 -5.45
CA ILE A 314 -17.32 8.32 -4.61
C ILE A 314 -18.52 8.30 -5.55
N PRO A 315 -19.25 7.18 -5.72
CA PRO A 315 -20.44 7.15 -6.55
C PRO A 315 -21.53 7.99 -5.87
N VAL A 316 -21.46 9.32 -6.03
CA VAL A 316 -22.39 10.29 -5.44
C VAL A 316 -23.82 9.92 -5.82
N ARG A 317 -24.00 9.31 -7.01
CA ARG A 317 -25.28 8.78 -7.49
C ARG A 317 -25.87 7.69 -6.59
N ALA A 318 -25.04 6.85 -5.95
CA ALA A 318 -25.50 5.82 -5.02
C ALA A 318 -25.92 6.38 -3.65
N LEU A 319 -25.40 7.56 -3.27
CA LEU A 319 -25.80 8.29 -2.07
C LEU A 319 -27.01 9.19 -2.31
N LEU A 320 -27.17 9.73 -3.52
CA LEU A 320 -28.24 10.67 -3.87
C LEU A 320 -29.63 10.06 -3.69
N ALA A 321 -29.83 8.82 -4.11
CA ALA A 321 -31.14 8.14 -4.00
C ALA A 321 -31.61 7.95 -2.56
N PRO A 322 -30.81 7.37 -1.63
CA PRO A 322 -31.23 7.26 -0.23
C PRO A 322 -31.36 8.64 0.45
N PHE A 323 -30.50 9.62 0.11
CA PHE A 323 -30.67 10.98 0.64
C PHE A 323 -31.98 11.64 0.18
N LEU A 324 -32.30 11.56 -1.11
CA LEU A 324 -33.58 12.07 -1.63
C LEU A 324 -34.77 11.36 -1.00
N MET A 325 -34.68 10.04 -0.77
CA MET A 325 -35.72 9.29 -0.08
C MET A 325 -35.89 9.76 1.37
N ILE A 326 -34.80 10.02 2.10
CA ILE A 326 -34.84 10.57 3.46
C ILE A 326 -35.46 11.96 3.45
N VAL A 327 -35.01 12.85 2.56
CA VAL A 327 -35.56 14.21 2.42
C VAL A 327 -37.06 14.16 2.15
N PHE A 328 -37.48 13.34 1.18
CA PHE A 328 -38.89 13.14 0.87
C PHE A 328 -39.69 12.63 2.08
N ARG A 329 -39.17 11.61 2.78
CA ARG A 329 -39.80 11.07 4.00
C ARG A 329 -39.90 12.11 5.11
N THR A 330 -38.89 12.96 5.27
CA THR A 330 -38.91 14.05 6.24
C THR A 330 -39.91 15.14 5.89
N VAL A 331 -40.02 15.50 4.60
CA VAL A 331 -41.04 16.45 4.14
C VAL A 331 -42.44 15.90 4.40
N LEU A 332 -42.68 14.60 4.14
CA LEU A 332 -43.94 13.95 4.48
C LEU A 332 -44.22 13.95 5.98
N LEU A 333 -43.23 13.62 6.82
CA LEU A 333 -43.39 13.64 8.28
C LEU A 333 -43.68 15.06 8.79
N LEU A 334 -42.99 16.07 8.28
CA LEU A 334 -43.23 17.48 8.61
C LEU A 334 -44.62 17.96 8.13
N TYR A 335 -45.10 17.42 7.01
CA TYR A 335 -46.43 17.72 6.46
C TYR A 335 -47.55 17.14 7.32
N PHE A 336 -47.48 15.85 7.68
CA PHE A 336 -48.50 15.20 8.51
C PHE A 336 -48.42 15.61 9.98
N PHE A 337 -47.22 15.92 10.45
CA PHE A 337 -46.99 16.32 11.82
C PHE A 337 -46.44 17.72 11.87
N SER A 338 -47.35 18.70 11.96
CA SER A 338 -47.00 20.11 12.11
C SER A 338 -46.15 20.32 13.39
N PRO A 339 -44.83 20.58 13.28
CA PRO A 339 -43.93 20.62 14.44
C PRO A 339 -44.28 21.75 15.39
N THR A 340 -44.91 22.81 14.88
CA THR A 340 -45.30 24.01 15.62
C THR A 340 -46.30 23.74 16.73
N ARG A 341 -47.10 22.67 16.62
CA ARG A 341 -48.07 22.30 17.67
C ARG A 341 -47.50 21.33 18.71
N LYS A 342 -46.43 20.61 18.39
CA LYS A 342 -45.83 19.57 19.25
C LYS A 342 -44.31 19.53 19.11
N PRO A 343 -43.56 20.39 19.83
CA PRO A 343 -42.10 20.52 19.66
C PRO A 343 -41.34 19.23 20.00
N PHE A 344 -41.84 18.44 20.96
CA PHE A 344 -41.25 17.15 21.31
C PHE A 344 -41.24 16.17 20.12
N LEU A 345 -42.31 16.16 19.33
CA LEU A 345 -42.38 15.31 18.15
C LEU A 345 -41.39 15.77 17.07
N GLY A 346 -41.18 17.09 16.92
CA GLY A 346 -40.13 17.64 16.07
C GLY A 346 -38.74 17.14 16.47
N LEU A 347 -38.45 17.10 17.77
CA LEU A 347 -37.18 16.58 18.29
C LEU A 347 -37.02 15.08 18.01
N CYS A 348 -38.08 14.28 18.16
CA CYS A 348 -38.07 12.87 17.78
C CYS A 348 -37.83 12.66 16.27
N ILE A 349 -38.41 13.51 15.42
CA ILE A 349 -38.17 13.48 13.97
C ILE A 349 -36.71 13.80 13.67
N VAL A 350 -36.12 14.83 14.29
CA VAL A 350 -34.68 15.16 14.12
C VAL A 350 -33.79 14.00 14.56
N ALA A 351 -34.07 13.39 15.71
CA ALA A 351 -33.33 12.23 16.20
C ALA A 351 -33.44 11.02 15.24
N TRP A 352 -34.63 10.78 14.69
CA TRP A 352 -34.84 9.76 13.66
C TRP A 352 -33.99 10.03 12.41
N ILE A 353 -33.98 11.27 11.92
CA ILE A 353 -33.21 11.66 10.72
C ILE A 353 -31.73 11.43 10.96
N MET A 354 -31.21 11.84 12.12
CA MET A 354 -29.83 11.61 12.52
C MET A 354 -29.50 10.11 12.54
N TYR A 355 -30.40 9.28 13.07
CA TYR A 355 -30.23 7.83 13.11
C TYR A 355 -30.22 7.19 11.70
N GLU A 356 -31.17 7.54 10.82
CA GLU A 356 -31.21 7.06 9.44
C GLU A 356 -29.96 7.48 8.65
N MET A 357 -29.59 8.77 8.76
CA MET A 357 -28.41 9.29 8.09
C MET A 357 -27.13 8.58 8.56
N TRP A 358 -27.00 8.34 9.87
CA TRP A 358 -25.91 7.55 10.44
C TRP A 358 -25.88 6.11 9.89
N THR A 359 -27.04 5.48 9.77
CA THR A 359 -27.18 4.11 9.26
C THR A 359 -26.73 4.01 7.80
N HIS A 360 -27.12 4.97 6.96
CA HIS A 360 -26.69 5.04 5.56
C HIS A 360 -25.20 5.34 5.41
N ILE A 361 -24.66 6.27 6.21
CA ILE A 361 -23.22 6.54 6.26
C ILE A 361 -22.46 5.25 6.66
N ARG A 362 -22.95 4.50 7.64
CA ARG A 362 -22.32 3.25 8.07
C ARG A 362 -22.29 2.19 6.97
N ILE A 363 -23.38 2.05 6.22
CA ILE A 363 -23.49 1.03 5.17
C ILE A 363 -22.70 1.42 3.92
N VAL A 364 -22.77 2.69 3.49
CA VAL A 364 -22.21 3.14 2.22
C VAL A 364 -20.77 3.61 2.35
N VAL A 365 -20.42 4.27 3.45
CA VAL A 365 -19.06 4.80 3.67
C VAL A 365 -18.26 3.83 4.50
N LEU A 366 -18.69 3.50 5.73
CA LEU A 366 -17.85 2.69 6.63
C LEU A 366 -17.68 1.24 6.18
N ARG A 367 -18.68 0.61 5.55
CA ARG A 367 -18.60 -0.81 5.14
C ARG A 367 -17.57 -1.05 4.02
N PRO A 368 -17.53 -0.24 2.94
CA PRO A 368 -16.46 -0.34 1.94
C PRO A 368 -15.10 0.07 2.51
N LEU A 369 -15.05 1.10 3.37
CA LEU A 369 -13.81 1.52 4.03
C LEU A 369 -13.19 0.41 4.88
N ASN A 370 -13.98 -0.26 5.73
CA ASN A 370 -13.48 -1.33 6.60
C ASN A 370 -13.01 -2.54 5.80
N ARG A 371 -13.60 -2.76 4.61
CA ARG A 371 -13.16 -3.81 3.68
C ARG A 371 -11.80 -3.45 3.05
N ALA A 372 -11.68 -2.23 2.51
CA ALA A 372 -10.45 -1.74 1.90
C ALA A 372 -9.29 -1.61 2.91
N ALA A 373 -9.57 -1.20 4.15
CA ALA A 373 -8.56 -1.10 5.20
C ALA A 373 -7.99 -2.47 5.62
N GLY A 374 -8.82 -3.52 5.59
CA GLY A 374 -8.37 -4.90 5.81
C GLY A 374 -7.35 -5.34 4.75
N ASP A 375 -7.66 -5.08 3.47
CA ASP A 375 -6.81 -5.45 2.34
C ASP A 375 -5.47 -4.68 2.31
N ILE A 376 -5.45 -3.43 2.78
CA ILE A 376 -4.23 -2.59 2.83
C ILE A 376 -3.33 -2.98 4.00
N ALA A 377 -3.89 -3.29 5.17
CA ALA A 377 -3.11 -3.76 6.32
C ALA A 377 -2.41 -5.11 6.04
N GLU A 378 -3.01 -5.95 5.21
CA GLU A 378 -2.42 -7.20 4.74
C GLU A 378 -1.25 -6.97 3.76
N ARG A 379 -1.29 -5.91 2.96
CA ARG A 379 -0.21 -5.51 2.03
C ARG A 379 0.94 -4.75 2.68
N ALA A 380 0.66 -3.87 3.65
CA ALA A 380 1.70 -3.08 4.31
C ALA A 380 2.69 -3.94 5.12
N ASN A 381 2.22 -5.06 5.69
CA ASN A 381 3.08 -6.02 6.39
C ASN A 381 3.90 -6.93 5.46
N ALA A 382 3.61 -6.97 4.15
CA ALA A 382 4.36 -7.78 3.18
C ALA A 382 5.58 -7.04 2.58
N GLY A 383 5.70 -5.72 2.78
CA GLY A 383 6.68 -4.87 2.09
C GLY A 383 7.93 -4.46 2.89
N GLN A 384 8.03 -4.79 4.18
CA GLN A 384 9.17 -4.39 5.02
C GLN A 384 10.07 -5.60 5.33
N ALA A 385 10.74 -6.13 4.30
CA ALA A 385 11.95 -6.93 4.48
C ALA A 385 13.17 -5.99 4.51
N PRO A 386 14.10 -6.12 5.48
CA PRO A 386 15.30 -5.29 5.51
C PRO A 386 16.21 -5.64 4.33
N VAL A 387 16.61 -4.61 3.57
CA VAL A 387 17.57 -4.73 2.47
C VAL A 387 18.93 -5.09 3.07
N GLY A 388 19.31 -6.36 2.92
CA GLY A 388 20.57 -6.90 3.42
C GLY A 388 21.77 -6.38 2.63
N ALA A 389 22.79 -5.96 3.37
CA ALA A 389 24.13 -5.64 2.89
C ALA A 389 24.77 -6.82 2.13
N ALA A 390 25.51 -6.49 1.08
CA ALA A 390 26.22 -7.46 0.23
C ALA A 390 27.24 -8.29 1.04
N PRO A 391 27.35 -9.61 0.80
CA PRO A 391 28.33 -10.44 1.48
C PRO A 391 29.73 -10.23 0.88
N ARG A 392 30.68 -9.90 1.76
CA ARG A 392 32.11 -9.97 1.50
C ARG A 392 32.52 -11.44 1.36
N ALA A 393 33.18 -11.78 0.26
CA ALA A 393 33.76 -13.11 0.05
C ALA A 393 34.79 -13.43 1.15
N ALA A 394 34.58 -14.54 1.85
CA ALA A 394 35.53 -15.10 2.81
C ALA A 394 36.50 -16.02 2.06
N GLN A 395 37.77 -15.65 2.08
CA GLN A 395 38.89 -16.45 1.61
C GLN A 395 39.28 -17.39 2.76
N ALA A 396 39.22 -18.70 2.52
CA ALA A 396 39.66 -19.71 3.45
C ALA A 396 41.18 -19.88 3.39
N ASN A 397 41.87 -19.71 4.51
CA ASN A 397 43.04 -20.52 4.81
C ASN A 397 43.24 -20.60 6.33
N GLY A 398 43.37 -21.83 6.84
CA GLY A 398 43.55 -22.09 8.26
C GLY A 398 45.01 -22.04 8.69
N GLN A 399 45.24 -21.70 9.95
CA GLN A 399 46.33 -22.27 10.74
C GLN A 399 46.10 -21.99 12.23
N ALA A 400 46.35 -23.03 13.03
CA ALA A 400 46.27 -23.05 14.48
C ALA A 400 47.52 -22.40 15.12
N GLY A 401 47.34 -21.71 16.25
CA GLY A 401 48.44 -21.25 17.09
C GLY A 401 47.99 -20.27 18.17
N GLN A 402 48.25 -20.60 19.43
CA GLN A 402 47.91 -19.87 20.65
C GLN A 402 48.58 -18.48 20.75
N THR A 403 47.95 -17.49 21.41
CA THR A 403 48.48 -16.66 22.53
C THR A 403 47.51 -15.55 22.99
N LEU A 404 47.76 -15.06 24.21
CA LEU A 404 47.03 -14.20 25.18
C LEU A 404 46.25 -12.94 24.72
N PRO A 405 45.38 -12.38 25.60
CA PRO A 405 44.57 -11.19 25.33
C PRO A 405 45.35 -9.89 25.60
N GLY A 406 45.46 -9.04 24.57
CA GLY A 406 45.86 -7.64 24.67
C GLY A 406 44.73 -6.71 24.22
N PRO A 407 44.52 -5.54 24.86
CA PRO A 407 43.46 -4.61 24.48
C PRO A 407 43.96 -3.69 23.36
N THR A 408 43.32 -3.73 22.19
CA THR A 408 43.58 -2.76 21.12
C THR A 408 42.36 -1.87 20.91
N PRO A 409 42.49 -0.54 21.10
CA PRO A 409 41.47 0.43 20.74
C PRO A 409 41.56 0.68 19.22
N GLY A 410 40.43 0.61 18.53
CA GLY A 410 40.40 0.65 17.07
C GLY A 410 39.20 1.42 16.55
N ASN A 411 39.36 2.74 16.51
CA ASN A 411 38.62 3.71 15.72
C ASN A 411 37.78 3.13 14.57
N ARG A 412 36.48 3.40 14.61
CA ARG A 412 35.68 3.53 13.40
C ARG A 412 34.81 4.78 13.53
N GLU A 413 35.46 5.92 13.34
CA GLU A 413 34.79 7.13 12.87
C GLU A 413 34.17 6.81 11.51
N GLN A 414 32.88 6.51 11.53
CA GLN A 414 32.05 6.58 10.35
C GLN A 414 31.54 8.02 10.30
N THR A 415 32.20 8.82 9.47
CA THR A 415 31.82 10.19 9.11
C THR A 415 30.39 10.17 8.56
N HIS A 416 29.45 10.53 9.44
CA HIS A 416 28.05 10.78 9.12
C HIS A 416 27.87 12.29 8.86
N ASP A 417 28.71 12.84 7.98
CA ASP A 417 28.64 14.23 7.56
C ASP A 417 27.88 14.27 6.24
N ASP A 418 26.57 14.51 6.36
CA ASP A 418 25.64 15.04 5.34
C ASP A 418 24.16 14.68 5.64
N GLN A 419 23.85 14.24 6.87
CA GLN A 419 22.49 14.39 7.40
C GLN A 419 22.26 15.84 7.85
N GLN A 420 22.34 16.78 6.90
CA GLN A 420 21.61 18.04 7.03
C GLN A 420 20.16 17.68 7.36
N ALA A 421 19.56 18.39 8.31
CA ALA A 421 18.21 18.20 8.82
C ALA A 421 17.18 18.10 7.67
N GLN A 422 17.06 16.91 7.09
CA GLN A 422 16.10 16.61 6.07
C GLN A 422 14.75 16.81 6.73
N GLY A 423 13.89 17.58 6.05
CA GLY A 423 12.51 17.77 6.44
C GLY A 423 11.85 16.44 6.80
N PRO A 424 10.72 16.46 7.53
CA PRO A 424 10.05 15.26 8.03
C PRO A 424 10.11 14.10 7.04
N PRO A 425 10.48 12.87 7.48
CA PRO A 425 10.23 11.71 6.63
C PRO A 425 8.74 11.78 6.25
N PRO A 426 8.39 11.80 4.95
CA PRO A 426 6.99 11.84 4.56
C PRO A 426 6.30 10.69 5.27
N PRO A 427 5.17 10.93 5.98
CA PRO A 427 4.49 9.86 6.68
C PRO A 427 4.31 8.71 5.70
N SER A 428 4.73 7.52 6.12
CA SER A 428 4.59 6.28 5.34
C SER A 428 3.16 6.24 4.81
N GLN A 429 3.02 6.27 3.48
CA GLN A 429 1.75 6.46 2.79
C GLN A 429 0.83 5.24 2.97
N SER A 430 0.34 4.99 4.18
CA SER A 430 -0.76 4.08 4.43
C SER A 430 -2.04 4.83 4.06
N HIS A 431 -2.43 4.74 2.79
CA HIS A 431 -3.64 5.34 2.25
C HIS A 431 -4.92 4.64 2.75
N GLY A 432 -5.16 4.69 4.06
CA GLY A 432 -6.46 4.40 4.67
C GLY A 432 -7.25 5.69 4.84
N ILE A 433 -8.55 5.68 4.55
CA ILE A 433 -9.40 6.87 4.74
C ILE A 433 -9.53 7.23 6.23
N VAL A 434 -9.45 6.24 7.13
CA VAL A 434 -9.35 6.46 8.58
C VAL A 434 -8.09 7.26 8.95
N ASP A 435 -6.96 6.98 8.29
CA ASP A 435 -5.72 7.75 8.47
C ASP A 435 -5.87 9.16 7.92
N SER A 436 -6.53 9.33 6.77
CA SER A 436 -6.84 10.65 6.23
C SER A 436 -7.66 11.49 7.21
N PHE A 437 -8.72 10.93 7.81
CA PHE A 437 -9.51 11.61 8.85
C PHE A 437 -8.72 11.87 10.14
N ALA A 438 -7.92 10.91 10.60
CA ALA A 438 -7.07 11.08 11.77
C ALA A 438 -6.03 12.20 11.58
N LEU A 439 -5.46 12.30 10.38
CA LEU A 439 -4.41 13.24 10.00
C LEU A 439 -4.96 14.55 9.38
N THR A 440 -6.28 14.68 9.23
CA THR A 440 -6.92 15.91 8.76
C THR A 440 -6.52 17.07 9.67
N ASN A 441 -6.11 18.19 9.07
CA ASN A 441 -5.55 19.39 9.72
C ASN A 441 -4.13 19.21 10.34
N ILE A 442 -3.70 18.00 10.73
CA ILE A 442 -2.34 17.78 11.26
C ILE A 442 -1.28 18.06 10.18
N HIS A 443 -1.54 17.68 8.93
CA HIS A 443 -0.59 17.88 7.85
C HIS A 443 -0.37 19.37 7.53
N ASP A 444 -1.45 20.16 7.53
CA ASP A 444 -1.37 21.60 7.30
C ASP A 444 -0.72 22.32 8.48
N GLU A 445 -1.07 21.94 9.71
CA GLU A 445 -0.38 22.45 10.90
C GLU A 445 1.11 22.10 10.89
N ASN A 446 1.49 20.88 10.47
CA ASN A 446 2.89 20.48 10.33
C ASN A 446 3.63 21.35 9.29
N LYS A 447 2.99 21.65 8.14
CA LYS A 447 3.57 22.57 7.15
C LYS A 447 3.79 23.97 7.75
N MET A 448 2.91 24.42 8.63
CA MET A 448 3.06 25.71 9.30
C MET A 448 4.12 25.70 10.42
N ILE A 449 4.31 24.56 11.11
CA ILE A 449 5.34 24.39 12.15
C ILE A 449 6.74 24.30 11.51
N TRP A 450 6.86 23.62 10.37
CA TRP A 450 8.11 23.40 9.63
C TRP A 450 8.03 23.94 8.19
N PRO A 451 8.04 25.27 8.01
CA PRO A 451 8.00 25.87 6.68
C PRO A 451 9.25 25.51 5.89
N THR A 452 9.11 24.67 4.86
CA THR A 452 10.20 24.20 4.01
C THR A 452 10.64 25.20 2.95
N LEU A 453 9.80 26.19 2.62
CA LEU A 453 10.13 27.24 1.65
C LEU A 453 10.12 28.64 2.29
N PRO A 454 11.05 29.53 1.88
CA PRO A 454 11.12 30.91 2.34
C PRO A 454 10.01 31.82 1.75
N ALA A 455 9.09 31.29 0.95
CA ALA A 455 8.13 32.08 0.19
C ALA A 455 6.75 32.14 0.87
N ARG A 456 6.44 33.32 1.40
CA ARG A 456 5.15 33.82 1.89
C ARG A 456 4.74 33.31 3.30
N PRO A 457 4.42 34.22 4.23
CA PRO A 457 3.88 33.82 5.53
C PRO A 457 2.56 33.06 5.31
N PRO A 458 2.37 31.89 5.95
CA PRO A 458 1.15 31.11 5.79
C PRO A 458 -0.06 31.92 6.27
N TYR A 459 -1.14 31.91 5.48
CA TYR A 459 -2.39 32.55 5.87
C TYR A 459 -2.91 31.94 7.17
N SER A 460 -3.22 32.77 8.15
CA SER A 460 -3.89 32.31 9.37
C SER A 460 -5.28 31.78 8.99
N PRO A 461 -5.67 30.57 9.43
CA PRO A 461 -6.98 30.02 9.11
C PRO A 461 -8.07 30.95 9.65
N SER A 462 -9.09 31.22 8.81
CA SER A 462 -10.23 32.05 9.18
C SER A 462 -10.97 31.47 10.38
N PHE A 463 -11.66 32.31 11.14
CA PHE A 463 -12.47 31.86 12.28
C PHE A 463 -13.49 30.79 11.86
N VAL A 464 -14.14 30.98 10.70
CA VAL A 464 -15.08 30.00 10.14
C VAL A 464 -14.39 28.66 9.89
N HIS A 465 -13.18 28.66 9.30
CA HIS A 465 -12.42 27.43 9.08
C HIS A 465 -12.03 26.75 10.39
N ARG A 466 -11.66 27.51 11.43
CA ARG A 466 -11.38 26.95 12.77
C ARG A 466 -12.63 26.30 13.37
N ALA A 467 -13.78 26.97 13.29
CA ALA A 467 -15.05 26.47 13.83
C ALA A 467 -15.54 25.21 13.07
N THR A 468 -15.43 25.19 11.74
CA THR A 468 -15.80 24.03 10.95
C THR A 468 -14.85 22.86 11.19
N THR A 469 -13.54 23.09 11.21
CA THR A 469 -12.55 22.07 11.53
C THR A 469 -12.76 21.51 12.94
N PHE A 470 -13.07 22.36 13.93
CA PHE A 470 -13.39 21.91 15.29
C PHE A 470 -14.63 21.00 15.32
N LEU A 471 -15.72 21.37 14.65
CA LEU A 471 -16.93 20.55 14.58
C LEU A 471 -16.69 19.21 13.86
N ILE A 472 -15.95 19.23 12.75
CA ILE A 472 -15.56 18.01 12.03
C ILE A 472 -14.74 17.11 12.96
N LEU A 473 -13.76 17.68 13.67
CA LEU A 473 -12.92 16.92 14.60
C LEU A 473 -13.72 16.34 15.76
N ILE A 474 -14.69 17.06 16.32
CA ILE A 474 -15.59 16.51 17.35
C ILE A 474 -16.31 15.26 16.82
N ILE A 475 -16.91 15.35 15.64
CA ILE A 475 -17.68 14.24 15.07
C ILE A 475 -16.76 13.06 14.75
N VAL A 476 -15.60 13.33 14.16
CA VAL A 476 -14.64 12.31 13.74
C VAL A 476 -13.97 11.63 14.94
N THR A 477 -13.69 12.36 16.02
CA THR A 477 -13.07 11.82 17.24
C THR A 477 -14.01 10.98 18.11
N LEU A 478 -15.32 10.98 17.85
CA LEU A 478 -16.25 10.00 18.44
C LEU A 478 -15.91 8.56 18.04
N HIS A 479 -15.18 8.36 16.93
CA HIS A 479 -14.71 7.04 16.53
C HIS A 479 -13.42 6.65 17.28
N PRO A 480 -13.41 5.55 18.06
CA PRO A 480 -12.29 5.23 18.97
C PRO A 480 -10.96 5.01 18.22
N GLU A 481 -11.00 4.38 17.05
CA GLU A 481 -9.80 4.19 16.21
C GLU A 481 -9.25 5.49 15.63
N VAL A 482 -10.12 6.45 15.29
CA VAL A 482 -9.65 7.73 14.76
C VAL A 482 -9.04 8.55 15.90
N PHE A 483 -9.67 8.51 17.06
CA PHE A 483 -9.15 9.14 18.27
C PHE A 483 -7.77 8.59 18.66
N SER A 484 -7.60 7.27 18.70
CA SER A 484 -6.32 6.63 19.06
C SER A 484 -5.19 7.02 18.09
N ARG A 485 -5.45 6.94 16.78
CA ARG A 485 -4.49 7.32 15.73
C ARG A 485 -4.16 8.82 15.73
N ARG A 486 -5.16 9.66 15.97
CA ARG A 486 -4.94 11.11 16.08
C ARG A 486 -4.10 11.43 17.32
N ARG A 487 -4.36 10.78 18.46
CA ARG A 487 -3.58 10.96 19.69
C ARG A 487 -2.13 10.52 19.52
N THR A 488 -1.87 9.41 18.83
CA THR A 488 -0.48 8.98 18.54
C THR A 488 0.23 9.96 17.60
N ALA A 489 -0.44 10.45 16.55
CA ALA A 489 0.12 11.44 15.64
C ALA A 489 0.46 12.78 16.35
N LEU A 490 -0.41 13.24 17.25
CA LEU A 490 -0.16 14.44 18.07
C LEU A 490 1.01 14.23 19.03
N ARG A 491 1.08 13.07 19.71
CA ARG A 491 2.20 12.73 20.60
C ARG A 491 3.54 12.67 19.84
N GLN A 492 3.56 12.11 18.64
CA GLN A 492 4.76 12.08 17.80
C GLN A 492 5.20 13.50 17.40
N ARG A 493 4.23 14.35 17.01
CA ARG A 493 4.48 15.75 16.68
C ARG A 493 5.05 16.53 17.87
N GLU A 494 4.45 16.37 19.04
CA GLU A 494 4.86 17.04 20.29
C GLU A 494 6.21 16.53 20.80
N GLY A 495 6.45 15.21 20.73
CA GLY A 495 7.75 14.62 21.04
C GLY A 495 8.87 15.24 20.19
N ARG A 496 8.61 15.44 18.89
CA ARG A 496 9.53 16.13 17.99
C ARG A 496 9.72 17.61 18.36
N LEU A 497 8.64 18.34 18.60
CA LEU A 497 8.71 19.74 19.02
C LEU A 497 9.55 19.91 20.30
N ARG A 498 9.43 18.99 21.25
CA ARG A 498 10.25 18.99 22.47
C ARG A 498 11.71 18.69 22.18
N THR A 499 12.03 17.74 21.29
CA THR A 499 13.42 17.53 20.90
C THR A 499 14.04 18.78 20.26
N GLU A 500 13.28 19.52 19.45
CA GLU A 500 13.72 20.78 18.85
C GLU A 500 13.89 21.88 19.91
N MET A 501 12.95 22.01 20.85
CA MET A 501 13.02 23.03 21.91
C MET A 501 14.07 22.71 22.98
N ASN A 502 14.30 21.43 23.29
CA ASN A 502 15.40 21.01 24.15
C ASN A 502 16.75 21.27 23.48
N ALA A 503 16.86 21.07 22.16
CA ALA A 503 18.05 21.46 21.40
C ALA A 503 18.28 22.98 21.41
N LEU A 504 17.21 23.78 21.40
CA LEU A 504 17.27 25.24 21.49
C LEU A 504 17.68 25.71 22.90
N GLY A 505 17.15 25.08 23.96
CA GLY A 505 17.32 25.49 25.36
C GLY A 505 18.56 24.94 26.05
N ARG A 506 19.25 23.96 25.47
CA ARG A 506 20.49 23.42 26.05
C ARG A 506 21.62 24.45 25.89
N GLU A 507 21.86 25.20 26.95
CA GLU A 507 23.08 26.02 27.03
C GLU A 507 24.31 25.13 26.88
N PRO A 508 25.33 25.58 26.12
CA PRO A 508 26.57 24.84 26.05
C PRO A 508 27.19 24.85 27.44
N GLN A 509 27.14 23.71 28.14
CA GLN A 509 27.94 23.52 29.34
C GLN A 509 29.38 23.79 28.94
N THR A 510 29.91 24.91 29.43
CA THR A 510 31.26 25.35 29.16
C THR A 510 32.16 24.32 29.81
N ARG A 511 32.66 23.36 29.01
CA ARG A 511 33.69 22.45 29.47
C ARG A 511 34.93 23.31 29.72
N GLU A 512 35.42 23.34 30.96
CA GLU A 512 36.57 24.16 31.37
C GLU A 512 37.88 23.79 30.63
N ASP A 513 37.92 22.67 29.92
CA ASP A 513 39.07 22.23 29.13
C ASP A 513 39.12 22.85 27.72
N GLY A 514 39.27 24.18 27.67
CA GLY A 514 40.12 24.97 26.77
C GLY A 514 40.09 24.87 25.23
N VAL A 515 39.45 23.88 24.57
CA VAL A 515 39.48 23.76 23.11
C VAL A 515 38.08 23.54 22.53
N PRO A 516 37.48 24.54 21.84
CA PRO A 516 36.18 24.38 21.20
C PRO A 516 36.29 23.39 20.03
N GLY A 517 35.84 22.16 20.27
CA GLY A 517 35.77 21.11 19.25
C GLY A 517 34.81 21.46 18.11
N GLY A 518 35.02 20.87 16.93
CA GLY A 518 34.17 21.10 15.75
C GLY A 518 32.68 20.82 15.97
N GLU A 519 32.35 19.93 16.92
CA GLU A 519 30.98 19.63 17.34
C GLU A 519 30.27 20.83 17.98
N GLU A 520 31.00 21.69 18.70
CA GLU A 520 30.42 22.86 19.34
C GLU A 520 30.03 23.90 18.29
N ARG A 521 30.84 24.06 17.22
CA ARG A 521 30.51 24.93 16.08
C ARG A 521 29.25 24.43 15.37
N ARG A 522 29.18 23.13 15.05
CA ARG A 522 27.97 22.53 14.43
C ARG A 522 26.73 22.68 15.31
N SER A 523 26.88 22.50 16.62
CA SER A 523 25.78 22.69 17.58
C SER A 523 25.30 24.14 17.63
N ARG A 524 26.21 25.12 17.58
CA ARG A 524 25.88 26.56 17.53
C ARG A 524 25.17 26.92 16.22
N GLU A 525 25.65 26.42 15.08
CA GLU A 525 25.02 26.61 13.77
C GLU A 525 23.60 26.03 13.74
N LEU A 526 23.43 24.80 14.24
CA LEU A 526 22.11 24.17 14.33
C LEU A 526 21.16 24.98 15.22
N ARG A 527 21.62 25.48 16.37
CA ARG A 527 20.80 26.36 17.24
C ARG A 527 20.42 27.66 16.56
N GLN A 528 21.34 28.30 15.83
CA GLN A 528 21.03 29.52 15.08
C GLN A 528 20.00 29.26 13.97
N GLN A 529 20.10 28.12 13.28
CA GLN A 529 19.08 27.71 12.30
C GLN A 529 17.72 27.49 12.96
N LEU A 530 17.66 26.79 14.09
CA LEU A 530 16.43 26.56 14.84
C LEU A 530 15.83 27.87 15.39
N GLN A 531 16.66 28.79 15.91
CA GLN A 531 16.21 30.12 16.35
C GLN A 531 15.63 30.93 15.19
N THR A 532 16.30 30.90 14.03
CA THR A 532 15.81 31.58 12.82
C THR A 532 14.50 30.98 12.33
N GLN A 533 14.37 29.65 12.33
CA GLN A 533 13.12 28.97 11.98
C GLN A 533 12.00 29.31 12.98
N HIS A 534 12.28 29.28 14.28
CA HIS A 534 11.32 29.63 15.32
C HIS A 534 10.85 31.08 15.19
N GLY A 535 11.77 32.00 14.90
CA GLY A 535 11.51 33.41 14.61
C GLY A 535 10.73 33.67 13.31
N ARG A 536 10.53 32.67 12.44
CA ARG A 536 9.69 32.75 11.24
C ARG A 536 8.28 32.18 11.44
N ARG A 537 8.03 31.42 12.50
CA ARG A 537 6.71 30.84 12.79
C ARG A 537 5.70 31.94 13.10
N ALA A 538 4.44 31.73 12.74
CA ALA A 538 3.33 32.63 13.09
C ALA A 538 3.16 32.72 14.62
N LEU A 539 2.66 33.85 15.13
CA LEU A 539 2.51 34.08 16.58
C LEU A 539 1.73 32.97 17.29
N SER A 540 0.61 32.52 16.73
CA SER A 540 -0.20 31.44 17.31
C SER A 540 0.54 30.10 17.39
N ILE A 541 1.52 29.88 16.50
CA ILE A 541 2.35 28.67 16.49
C ILE A 541 3.46 28.80 17.54
N ARG A 542 4.01 30.00 17.74
CA ARG A 542 4.96 30.25 18.84
C ARG A 542 4.29 30.01 20.18
N GLU A 543 3.12 30.60 20.41
CA GLU A 543 2.32 30.34 21.63
C GLU A 543 1.99 28.86 21.84
N TYR A 544 1.75 28.10 20.76
CA TYR A 544 1.58 26.66 20.86
C TYR A 544 2.88 25.95 21.25
N VAL A 545 4.00 26.30 20.62
CA VAL A 545 5.32 25.72 20.92
C VAL A 545 5.78 26.04 22.34
N ASP A 546 5.54 27.28 22.79
CA ASP A 546 5.84 27.73 24.16
C ASP A 546 4.97 26.98 25.17
N ARG A 547 3.66 26.80 24.90
CA ARG A 547 2.81 25.94 25.75
C ARG A 547 3.26 24.48 25.78
N VAL A 548 3.70 23.91 24.65
CA VAL A 548 4.22 22.52 24.62
C VAL A 548 5.55 22.39 25.39
N ARG A 549 6.32 23.49 25.48
CA ARG A 549 7.54 23.58 26.26
C ARG A 549 7.26 23.73 27.76
N GLU A 550 6.28 24.55 28.13
CA GLU A 550 5.91 24.83 29.53
C GLU A 550 5.04 23.73 30.16
N ALA A 551 4.21 23.05 29.36
CA ALA A 551 3.40 21.95 29.83
C ALA A 551 4.29 20.72 30.07
N ASP A 552 4.80 20.61 31.29
CA ASP A 552 4.97 19.31 31.93
C ASP A 552 3.64 18.58 31.87
N TRP A 553 3.67 17.31 31.46
CA TRP A 553 2.46 16.57 31.15
C TRP A 553 1.44 16.66 32.30
N ILE A 554 0.20 17.04 31.99
CA ILE A 554 -0.96 16.55 32.75
C ILE A 554 -1.25 15.13 32.20
N ASP A 555 -0.34 14.19 32.44
CA ASP A 555 -0.64 12.75 32.36
C ASP A 555 -0.68 12.24 33.81
N GLU A 556 -1.67 12.70 34.57
CA GLU A 556 -2.26 11.98 35.72
C GLU A 556 -3.79 12.03 35.63
#